data_AF-A0A960AQ38-F1
#
_entry.id   AF-A0A960AQ38-F1
#
_cell.length_a   1.000
_cell.length_b   1.000
_cell.length_c   1.000
_cell.angle_alpha   90.00
_cell.angle_beta   90.00
_cell.angle_gamma   90.00
#
_symmetry.space_group_name_H-M   'P 1'
#
loop_
_entity.id
_entity.type
_entity.pdbx_description
1 polymer ?
#
loop_
_entity_poly.entity_id
_entity_poly.type
_entity_poly.pdbx_seq_one_letter_code
_entity_poly.pdbx_strand_id
1 'polypeptide(L)'
;MDEAHILDRAERTLRDRIYAAGVNGWHRLDIAISVLDGEPVDFNTARAGTFEPAASGLAWGTPWSTAWFHVTGEVPENWPAEEVDLDIDLGWTWGPATGEALIYTADGITVESIGPGRPRIPWRSRTIDIFIEAAANPMPTFDWFPTDSSLGPMPDAAPRMVISRAQAVRVNRVGERAATDMVLALQIAREMTDRARRTHVLRAIDAACDVVDDLSIPDDQRWHLFEKALAPVFDSEPSPDAPRLHAVANAHIDTAWLWPFRETIRKVARTFSNVLALMEEEPEMRFASSQVQHLAWMAEFQPQMFERIKQRVAEGRW
;
A
#
# COMPACT_ATOMS: atom_id res chain seq x y z
N MET A 1 9.66 11.51 36.15
CA MET A 1 9.54 11.36 34.69
C MET A 1 8.09 11.69 34.38
N ASP A 2 7.86 12.76 33.62
CA ASP A 2 6.52 13.14 33.20
C ASP A 2 6.16 12.28 31.96
N GLU A 3 5.35 11.23 32.16
CA GLU A 3 5.03 10.28 31.09
C GLU A 3 4.26 10.95 29.94
N ALA A 4 3.38 11.90 30.26
CA ALA A 4 2.60 12.61 29.25
C ALA A 4 3.53 13.45 28.36
N HIS A 5 4.50 14.12 28.97
CA HIS A 5 5.50 14.89 28.24
C HIS A 5 6.30 14.05 27.24
N ILE A 6 6.74 12.85 27.64
CA ILE A 6 7.49 11.92 26.77
C ILE A 6 6.63 11.49 25.58
N LEU A 7 5.39 11.08 25.83
CA LEU A 7 4.49 10.63 24.77
C LEU A 7 4.19 11.76 23.78
N ASP A 8 3.88 12.96 24.27
CA ASP A 8 3.63 14.13 23.43
C ASP A 8 4.87 14.52 22.62
N ARG A 9 6.07 14.44 23.20
CA ARG A 9 7.34 14.65 22.49
C ARG A 9 7.50 13.63 21.38
N ALA A 10 7.36 12.35 21.68
CA ALA A 10 7.54 11.27 20.73
C ALA A 10 6.53 11.32 19.57
N GLU A 11 5.27 11.70 19.83
CA GLU A 11 4.29 11.94 18.77
C GLU A 11 4.71 13.09 17.83
N ARG A 12 5.21 14.20 18.39
CA ARG A 12 5.75 15.30 17.58
C ARG A 12 6.98 14.88 16.80
N THR A 13 7.92 14.16 17.42
CA THR A 13 9.12 13.65 16.75
C THR A 13 8.76 12.72 15.59
N LEU A 14 7.83 11.78 15.81
CA LEU A 14 7.31 10.91 14.76
C LEU A 14 6.72 11.71 13.60
N ARG A 15 5.81 12.64 13.90
CA ARG A 15 5.10 13.44 12.89
C ARG A 15 6.02 14.37 12.12
N ASP A 16 6.84 15.14 12.82
CA ASP A 16 7.54 16.30 12.28
C ASP A 16 8.95 15.96 11.77
N ARG A 17 9.53 14.85 12.24
CA ARG A 17 10.90 14.45 11.90
C ARG A 17 10.98 13.10 11.19
N ILE A 18 10.41 12.05 11.78
CA ILE A 18 10.56 10.69 11.24
C ILE A 18 9.79 10.54 9.93
N TYR A 19 8.50 10.88 9.89
CA TYR A 19 7.72 10.83 8.64
C TYR A 19 8.27 11.78 7.57
N ALA A 20 8.75 12.95 7.96
CA ALA A 20 9.35 13.92 7.04
C ALA A 20 10.62 13.38 6.35
N ALA A 21 11.31 12.41 6.95
CA ALA A 21 12.52 11.80 6.41
C ALA A 21 12.25 10.57 5.53
N GLY A 22 11.00 10.13 5.38
CA GLY A 22 10.65 8.89 4.65
C GLY A 22 10.86 8.98 3.14
N VAL A 23 10.67 10.16 2.54
CA VAL A 23 10.88 10.40 1.10
C VAL A 23 11.90 11.53 0.93
N ASN A 24 12.98 11.26 0.20
CA ASN A 24 14.11 12.20 0.04
C ASN A 24 14.34 12.64 -1.42
N GLY A 25 13.47 12.23 -2.34
CA GLY A 25 13.52 12.67 -3.74
C GLY A 25 12.27 12.23 -4.50
N TRP A 26 11.97 12.93 -5.58
CA TRP A 26 10.91 12.55 -6.52
C TRP A 26 11.34 12.83 -7.96
N HIS A 27 10.82 12.04 -8.88
CA HIS A 27 11.06 12.15 -10.31
C HIS A 27 9.73 11.94 -11.05
N ARG A 28 9.38 12.89 -11.91
CA ARG A 28 8.13 12.82 -12.68
C ARG A 28 8.17 11.66 -13.66
N LEU A 29 7.03 10.98 -13.81
CA LEU A 29 6.81 9.98 -14.84
C LEU A 29 5.83 10.53 -15.89
N ASP A 30 5.94 10.01 -17.11
CA ASP A 30 4.96 10.26 -18.15
C ASP A 30 3.77 9.32 -17.96
N ILE A 31 2.56 9.88 -18.09
CA ILE A 31 1.32 9.13 -17.92
C ILE A 31 0.40 9.42 -19.11
N ALA A 32 -0.20 8.37 -19.63
CA ALA A 32 -1.25 8.44 -20.63
C ALA A 32 -2.45 7.63 -20.15
N ILE A 33 -3.65 7.97 -20.63
CA ILE A 33 -4.92 7.38 -20.20
C ILE A 33 -5.69 6.84 -21.41
N SER A 34 -6.37 5.71 -21.22
CA SER A 34 -7.38 5.17 -22.12
C SER A 34 -8.64 4.91 -21.31
N VAL A 35 -9.68 5.72 -21.52
CA VAL A 35 -10.97 5.56 -20.84
C VAL A 35 -11.81 4.56 -21.63
N LEU A 36 -12.30 3.53 -20.95
CA LEU A 36 -13.16 2.53 -21.59
C LEU A 36 -14.61 3.02 -21.61
N ASP A 37 -15.27 2.80 -22.74
CA ASP A 37 -16.72 2.93 -22.86
C ASP A 37 -17.37 1.58 -22.56
N GLY A 38 -17.92 1.43 -21.36
CA GLY A 38 -18.61 0.22 -20.91
C GLY A 38 -17.82 -0.66 -19.94
N GLU A 39 -17.79 -1.97 -20.21
CA GLU A 39 -17.27 -2.98 -19.30
C GLU A 39 -15.74 -3.07 -19.30
N PRO A 40 -15.10 -3.50 -18.19
CA PRO A 40 -13.66 -3.74 -18.15
C PRO A 40 -13.23 -4.76 -19.21
N VAL A 41 -12.05 -4.53 -19.81
CA VAL A 41 -11.43 -5.43 -20.78
C VAL A 41 -10.15 -6.05 -20.21
N ASP A 42 -9.71 -7.17 -20.79
CA ASP A 42 -8.44 -7.80 -20.41
C ASP A 42 -7.21 -6.95 -20.78
N PHE A 43 -6.07 -7.28 -20.18
CA PHE A 43 -4.80 -6.57 -20.39
C PHE A 43 -4.38 -6.49 -21.85
N ASN A 44 -4.52 -7.57 -22.63
CA ASN A 44 -4.06 -7.59 -24.01
C ASN A 44 -4.88 -6.65 -24.90
N THR A 45 -6.19 -6.62 -24.67
CA THR A 45 -7.12 -5.71 -25.33
C THR A 45 -6.82 -4.26 -24.95
N ALA A 46 -6.63 -3.98 -23.66
CA ALA A 46 -6.31 -2.65 -23.17
C ALA A 46 -4.97 -2.12 -23.71
N ARG A 47 -3.92 -2.95 -23.66
CA ARG A 47 -2.57 -2.60 -24.15
C ARG A 47 -2.55 -2.24 -25.63
N ALA A 48 -3.40 -2.89 -26.43
CA ALA A 48 -3.53 -2.61 -27.86
C ALA A 48 -4.38 -1.35 -28.17
N GLY A 49 -5.01 -0.77 -27.15
CA GLY A 49 -5.83 0.44 -27.27
C GLY A 49 -5.02 1.71 -27.48
N THR A 50 -5.74 2.81 -27.73
CA THR A 50 -5.14 4.15 -27.85
C THR A 50 -5.07 4.80 -26.48
N PHE A 51 -3.90 5.36 -26.16
CA PHE A 51 -3.67 6.14 -24.94
C PHE A 51 -3.42 7.60 -25.30
N GLU A 52 -4.15 8.50 -24.63
CA GLU A 52 -3.98 9.94 -24.77
C GLU A 52 -3.09 10.48 -23.65
N PRO A 53 -2.20 11.46 -23.91
CA PRO A 53 -1.37 12.05 -22.86
C PRO A 53 -2.21 12.60 -21.72
N ALA A 54 -1.83 12.28 -20.48
CA ALA A 54 -2.48 12.71 -19.27
C ALA A 54 -1.50 13.47 -18.36
N ALA A 55 -2.04 14.19 -17.37
CA ALA A 55 -1.23 14.92 -16.41
C ALA A 55 -1.97 15.08 -15.08
N SER A 56 -1.23 15.47 -14.05
CA SER A 56 -1.81 15.96 -12.79
C SER A 56 -2.86 17.04 -13.06
N GLY A 57 -4.01 16.93 -12.41
CA GLY A 57 -5.18 17.79 -12.60
C GLY A 57 -6.19 17.29 -13.63
N LEU A 58 -5.88 16.26 -14.43
CA LEU A 58 -6.86 15.66 -15.35
C LEU A 58 -7.95 14.94 -14.55
N ALA A 59 -9.20 15.35 -14.77
CA ALA A 59 -10.37 14.67 -14.22
C ALA A 59 -10.73 13.44 -15.07
N TRP A 60 -11.06 12.33 -14.42
CA TRP A 60 -11.45 11.07 -15.07
C TRP A 60 -12.42 10.28 -14.18
N GLY A 61 -12.94 9.18 -14.70
CA GLY A 61 -13.64 8.20 -13.88
C GLY A 61 -15.08 8.60 -13.55
N THR A 62 -16.02 8.30 -14.43
CA THR A 62 -17.45 8.32 -14.07
C THR A 62 -17.79 7.10 -13.19
N PRO A 63 -18.90 7.10 -12.44
CA PRO A 63 -19.30 5.97 -11.59
C PRO A 63 -19.18 4.62 -12.30
N TRP A 64 -18.40 3.71 -11.71
CA TRP A 64 -18.14 2.34 -12.16
C TRP A 64 -17.41 2.19 -13.51
N SER A 65 -16.93 3.31 -14.06
CA SER A 65 -16.08 3.31 -15.25
C SER A 65 -14.70 2.72 -14.93
N THR A 66 -14.06 2.19 -15.98
CA THR A 66 -12.68 1.71 -15.92
C THR A 66 -11.83 2.52 -16.87
N ALA A 67 -10.64 2.87 -16.42
CA ALA A 67 -9.62 3.46 -17.27
C ALA A 67 -8.32 2.65 -17.14
N TRP A 68 -7.60 2.56 -18.24
CA TRP A 68 -6.24 2.07 -18.25
C TRP A 68 -5.28 3.25 -18.33
N PHE A 69 -4.20 3.18 -17.57
CA PHE A 69 -3.12 4.15 -17.63
C PHE A 69 -1.85 3.47 -18.11
N HIS A 70 -1.12 4.12 -19.01
CA HIS A 70 0.22 3.71 -19.42
C HIS A 70 1.20 4.69 -18.79
N VAL A 71 2.09 4.19 -17.93
CA VAL A 71 3.07 5.01 -17.21
C VAL A 71 4.46 4.59 -17.64
N THR A 72 5.22 5.57 -18.10
CA THR A 72 6.59 5.36 -18.62
C THR A 72 7.58 6.33 -17.99
N GLY A 73 8.84 5.92 -17.97
CA GLY A 73 9.94 6.77 -17.54
C GLY A 73 11.16 5.96 -17.13
N GLU A 74 12.12 6.66 -16.55
CA GLU A 74 13.31 6.05 -15.97
C GLU A 74 13.49 6.53 -14.54
N VAL A 75 13.95 5.63 -13.68
CA VAL A 75 14.48 6.01 -12.37
C VAL A 75 15.68 6.95 -12.59
N PRO A 76 16.05 7.90 -11.71
CA PRO A 76 17.32 8.67 -11.81
C PRO A 76 18.59 7.85 -11.48
N GLU A 77 19.73 8.05 -12.18
CA GLU A 77 20.89 7.12 -12.16
C GLU A 77 21.52 6.94 -10.78
N ASN A 78 21.43 7.99 -9.96
CA ASN A 78 21.98 8.05 -8.62
C ASN A 78 21.05 7.45 -7.55
N TRP A 79 19.91 6.87 -7.92
CA TRP A 79 18.99 6.24 -6.97
C TRP A 79 19.26 4.74 -6.90
N PRO A 80 19.54 4.19 -5.70
CA PRO A 80 19.65 2.74 -5.50
C PRO A 80 18.30 2.07 -5.79
N ALA A 81 18.31 0.91 -6.47
CA ALA A 81 17.10 0.23 -6.92
C ALA A 81 16.17 -0.17 -5.75
N GLU A 82 16.74 -0.53 -4.61
CA GLU A 82 16.04 -0.90 -3.38
C GLU A 82 15.33 0.27 -2.67
N GLU A 83 15.71 1.50 -3.00
CA GLU A 83 15.16 2.74 -2.43
C GLU A 83 14.11 3.40 -3.33
N VAL A 84 13.58 2.71 -4.34
CA VAL A 84 12.60 3.30 -5.27
C VAL A 84 11.22 2.73 -5.04
N ASP A 85 10.24 3.65 -4.93
CA ASP A 85 8.82 3.34 -5.03
C ASP A 85 8.19 4.10 -6.19
N LEU A 86 7.17 3.52 -6.80
CA LEU A 86 6.20 4.23 -7.64
C LEU A 86 5.13 4.84 -6.74
N ASP A 87 4.93 6.14 -6.84
CA ASP A 87 3.90 6.91 -6.13
C ASP A 87 2.96 7.51 -7.18
N ILE A 88 1.92 6.75 -7.48
CA ILE A 88 0.96 7.08 -8.55
C ILE A 88 -0.41 7.22 -7.89
N ASP A 89 -0.92 8.44 -7.92
CA ASP A 89 -2.19 8.81 -7.33
C ASP A 89 -3.14 9.28 -8.43
N LEU A 90 -4.08 8.40 -8.74
CA LEU A 90 -5.11 8.62 -9.76
C LEU A 90 -6.36 9.29 -9.17
N GLY A 91 -6.30 9.79 -7.93
CA GLY A 91 -7.39 10.46 -7.23
C GLY A 91 -7.85 9.71 -5.99
N TRP A 92 -6.92 9.14 -5.21
CA TRP A 92 -7.15 8.32 -4.02
C TRP A 92 -7.73 9.08 -2.81
N THR A 93 -8.47 10.15 -3.03
CA THR A 93 -9.03 10.95 -1.94
C THR A 93 -10.25 10.25 -1.32
N TRP A 94 -10.41 10.40 0.00
CA TRP A 94 -11.69 10.12 0.65
C TRP A 94 -12.73 11.11 0.11
N GLY A 95 -13.59 10.62 -0.79
CA GLY A 95 -14.50 11.44 -1.57
C GLY A 95 -15.63 10.60 -2.19
N PRO A 96 -16.25 11.05 -3.30
CA PRO A 96 -17.41 10.39 -3.89
C PRO A 96 -17.09 9.05 -4.59
N ALA A 97 -15.82 8.67 -4.68
CA ALA A 97 -15.36 7.41 -5.24
C ALA A 97 -14.11 6.90 -4.52
N THR A 98 -13.98 5.58 -4.42
CA THR A 98 -12.73 4.89 -4.09
C THR A 98 -12.09 4.45 -5.39
N GLY A 99 -10.99 5.11 -5.74
CA GLY A 99 -10.14 4.61 -6.80
C GLY A 99 -9.42 3.34 -6.38
N GLU A 100 -9.58 2.26 -7.12
CA GLU A 100 -8.90 0.99 -6.90
C GLU A 100 -8.17 0.59 -8.18
N ALA A 101 -6.90 0.21 -8.08
CA ALA A 101 -6.12 -0.11 -9.26
C ALA A 101 -5.18 -1.30 -9.10
N LEU A 102 -4.87 -1.96 -10.21
CA LEU A 102 -3.91 -3.05 -10.33
C LEU A 102 -2.85 -2.69 -11.36
N ILE A 103 -1.58 -2.85 -10.98
CA ILE A 103 -0.43 -2.61 -11.86
C ILE A 103 -0.06 -3.89 -12.58
N TYR A 104 0.23 -3.76 -13.87
CA TYR A 104 0.76 -4.78 -14.75
C TYR A 104 2.08 -4.30 -15.35
N THR A 105 3.04 -5.21 -15.52
CA THR A 105 4.21 -4.95 -16.37
C THR A 105 3.80 -4.85 -17.84
N ALA A 106 4.68 -4.35 -18.71
CA ALA A 106 4.46 -4.35 -20.17
C ALA A 106 4.15 -5.74 -20.76
N ASP A 107 4.59 -6.82 -20.08
CA ASP A 107 4.34 -8.22 -20.45
C ASP A 107 3.03 -8.79 -19.86
N GLY A 108 2.26 -7.99 -19.12
CA GLY A 108 0.97 -8.39 -18.54
C GLY A 108 1.09 -9.16 -17.22
N ILE A 109 2.25 -9.13 -16.56
CA ILE A 109 2.43 -9.74 -15.24
C ILE A 109 1.88 -8.78 -14.19
N THR A 110 0.96 -9.24 -13.36
CA THR A 110 0.44 -8.46 -12.22
C THR A 110 1.55 -8.20 -11.21
N VAL A 111 1.77 -6.92 -10.88
CA VAL A 111 2.73 -6.48 -9.88
C VAL A 111 2.01 -6.46 -8.53
N GLU A 112 1.33 -5.36 -8.21
CA GLU A 112 0.58 -5.16 -6.97
C GLU A 112 -0.55 -4.16 -7.20
N SER A 113 -1.48 -4.09 -6.26
CA SER A 113 -2.51 -3.05 -6.27
C SER A 113 -1.99 -1.72 -5.75
N ILE A 114 -2.55 -0.63 -6.28
CA ILE A 114 -2.30 0.74 -5.83
C ILE A 114 -3.63 1.43 -5.51
N GLY A 115 -3.63 2.25 -4.46
CA GLY A 115 -4.84 2.91 -3.98
C GLY A 115 -4.63 3.67 -2.67
N PRO A 116 -5.69 4.16 -2.02
CA PRO A 116 -5.58 5.02 -0.82
C PRO A 116 -4.86 4.35 0.36
N GLY A 117 -5.05 3.05 0.55
CA GLY A 117 -4.37 2.29 1.60
C GLY A 117 -2.95 1.84 1.25
N ARG A 118 -2.55 1.96 -0.01
CA ARG A 118 -1.23 1.57 -0.52
C ARG A 118 -0.84 2.48 -1.68
N PRO A 119 -0.45 3.74 -1.40
CA PRO A 119 -0.19 4.74 -2.44
C PRO A 119 1.18 4.58 -3.09
N ARG A 120 2.07 3.75 -2.50
CA ARG A 120 3.43 3.51 -2.98
C ARG A 120 3.69 2.02 -3.18
N ILE A 121 4.40 1.70 -4.27
CA ILE A 121 4.71 0.32 -4.70
C ILE A 121 6.23 0.21 -4.91
N PRO A 122 6.95 -0.72 -4.26
CA PRO A 122 8.37 -0.94 -4.51
C PRO A 122 8.66 -1.25 -5.97
N TRP A 123 9.72 -0.63 -6.51
CA TRP A 123 10.12 -0.84 -7.91
C TRP A 123 11.62 -0.98 -8.04
N ARG A 124 12.08 -2.09 -8.63
CA ARG A 124 13.51 -2.43 -8.69
C ARG A 124 14.12 -2.33 -10.08
N SER A 125 13.31 -2.06 -11.11
CA SER A 125 13.79 -1.91 -12.48
C SER A 125 14.21 -0.47 -12.77
N ARG A 126 15.21 -0.32 -13.62
CA ARG A 126 15.68 0.98 -14.09
C ARG A 126 14.64 1.69 -14.95
N THR A 127 14.06 0.92 -15.87
CA THR A 127 13.01 1.37 -16.79
C THR A 127 11.66 1.13 -16.14
N ILE A 128 10.77 2.10 -16.28
CA ILE A 128 9.38 2.03 -15.88
C ILE A 128 8.58 1.98 -17.17
N ASP A 129 7.89 0.86 -17.38
CA ASP A 129 6.92 0.66 -18.46
C ASP A 129 5.84 -0.26 -17.90
N ILE A 130 4.76 0.37 -17.43
CA ILE A 130 3.69 -0.30 -16.71
C ILE A 130 2.33 0.15 -17.20
N PHE A 131 1.36 -0.74 -17.06
CA PHE A 131 -0.05 -0.45 -17.28
C PHE A 131 -0.80 -0.54 -15.95
N ILE A 132 -1.74 0.35 -15.72
CA ILE A 132 -2.53 0.41 -14.50
C ILE A 132 -3.99 0.33 -14.89
N GLU A 133 -4.65 -0.76 -14.48
CA GLU A 133 -6.08 -0.92 -14.61
C GLU A 133 -6.74 -0.28 -13.39
N ALA A 134 -7.51 0.80 -13.57
CA ALA A 134 -8.13 1.53 -12.47
C ALA A 134 -9.66 1.61 -12.61
N ALA A 135 -10.36 1.44 -11.49
CA ALA A 135 -11.81 1.54 -11.39
C ALA A 135 -12.21 2.80 -10.61
N ALA A 136 -13.14 3.57 -11.16
CA ALA A 136 -13.76 4.71 -10.47
C ALA A 136 -15.03 4.25 -9.72
N ASN A 137 -14.82 3.46 -8.66
CA ASN A 137 -15.90 2.85 -7.90
C ASN A 137 -16.52 3.87 -6.93
N PRO A 138 -17.83 4.14 -6.98
CA PRO A 138 -18.48 5.01 -6.01
C PRO A 138 -18.30 4.54 -4.57
N MET A 139 -18.25 5.49 -3.64
CA MET A 139 -18.13 5.16 -2.22
C MET A 139 -19.39 4.43 -1.72
N PRO A 140 -19.24 3.31 -0.98
CA PRO A 140 -20.30 2.75 -0.16
C PRO A 140 -21.01 3.80 0.67
N THR A 141 -22.35 3.84 0.62
CA THR A 141 -23.12 4.63 1.58
C THR A 141 -23.52 3.72 2.74
N PHE A 142 -23.50 4.25 3.98
CA PHE A 142 -23.93 3.49 5.16
C PHE A 142 -25.47 3.46 5.30
N ASP A 143 -26.18 3.94 4.27
CA ASP A 143 -27.59 4.32 4.33
C ASP A 143 -28.44 3.40 3.44
N TRP A 144 -28.42 2.08 3.66
CA TRP A 144 -29.25 1.05 2.97
C TRP A 144 -29.20 1.01 1.42
N PHE A 145 -28.49 1.92 0.75
CA PHE A 145 -28.20 1.91 -0.67
C PHE A 145 -26.78 1.41 -0.90
N PRO A 146 -26.51 0.62 -1.96
CA PRO A 146 -25.17 0.14 -2.24
C PRO A 146 -24.13 1.25 -2.36
N THR A 147 -24.45 2.25 -3.16
CA THR A 147 -23.68 3.48 -3.35
C THR A 147 -24.66 4.63 -3.63
N ASP A 148 -24.15 5.83 -3.87
CA ASP A 148 -24.95 6.98 -4.34
C ASP A 148 -25.41 6.84 -5.81
N SER A 149 -25.21 5.67 -6.42
CA SER A 149 -25.49 5.36 -7.83
C SER A 149 -26.06 3.94 -7.97
N SER A 150 -26.58 3.57 -9.14
CA SER A 150 -26.80 2.15 -9.47
C SER A 150 -25.45 1.42 -9.61
N LEU A 151 -25.43 0.08 -9.50
CA LEU A 151 -24.22 -0.77 -9.60
C LEU A 151 -23.67 -0.95 -11.03
N GLY A 152 -23.79 0.06 -11.89
CA GLY A 152 -23.36 0.00 -13.28
C GLY A 152 -22.85 1.34 -13.81
N PRO A 153 -22.13 1.34 -14.96
CA PRO A 153 -21.50 2.53 -15.51
C PRO A 153 -22.49 3.66 -15.77
N MET A 154 -22.08 4.90 -15.50
CA MET A 154 -22.86 6.10 -15.80
C MET A 154 -22.07 7.03 -16.74
N PRO A 155 -22.10 6.79 -18.06
CA PRO A 155 -21.24 7.51 -19.01
C PRO A 155 -21.52 9.02 -19.05
N ASP A 156 -22.76 9.45 -18.81
CA ASP A 156 -23.17 10.86 -18.85
C ASP A 156 -22.90 11.61 -17.52
N ALA A 157 -22.39 10.93 -16.50
CA ALA A 157 -22.10 11.55 -15.21
C ALA A 157 -20.80 12.37 -15.24
N ALA A 158 -20.66 13.31 -14.31
CA ALA A 158 -19.40 14.02 -14.15
C ALA A 158 -18.29 13.08 -13.64
N PRO A 159 -17.02 13.28 -14.07
CA PRO A 159 -15.88 12.58 -13.51
C PRO A 159 -15.76 12.79 -12.00
N ARG A 160 -15.35 11.74 -11.28
CA ARG A 160 -15.21 11.76 -9.80
C ARG A 160 -13.76 11.64 -9.33
N MET A 161 -12.85 11.31 -10.22
CA MET A 161 -11.43 11.12 -9.93
C MET A 161 -10.61 12.24 -10.58
N VAL A 162 -9.48 12.58 -9.98
CA VAL A 162 -8.53 13.54 -10.54
C VAL A 162 -7.14 12.98 -10.34
N ILE A 163 -6.36 12.87 -11.42
CA ILE A 163 -4.96 12.46 -11.31
C ILE A 163 -4.22 13.48 -10.44
N SER A 164 -3.70 13.03 -9.31
CA SER A 164 -2.93 13.89 -8.40
C SER A 164 -1.45 13.89 -8.79
N ARG A 165 -0.86 12.70 -9.00
CA ARG A 165 0.58 12.57 -9.30
C ARG A 165 0.89 11.25 -9.99
N ALA A 166 1.95 11.25 -10.79
CA ALA A 166 2.58 10.07 -11.36
C ALA A 166 4.10 10.29 -11.27
N GLN A 167 4.73 9.66 -10.29
CA GLN A 167 6.14 9.89 -9.98
C GLN A 167 6.80 8.63 -9.43
N ALA A 168 8.11 8.52 -9.64
CA ALA A 168 8.97 7.68 -8.83
C ALA A 168 9.45 8.51 -7.64
N VAL A 169 9.55 7.90 -6.47
CA VAL A 169 10.11 8.53 -5.27
C VAL A 169 11.28 7.74 -4.75
N ARG A 170 12.27 8.46 -4.20
CA ARG A 170 13.37 7.86 -3.46
C ARG A 170 13.01 7.82 -1.98
N VAL A 171 13.12 6.64 -1.42
CA VAL A 171 12.59 6.27 -0.11
C VAL A 171 13.72 5.92 0.83
N ASN A 172 13.67 6.49 2.03
CA ASN A 172 14.55 6.12 3.12
C ASN A 172 13.94 4.93 3.89
N ARG A 173 14.28 3.71 3.46
CA ARG A 173 13.74 2.46 4.06
C ARG A 173 14.00 2.35 5.56
N VAL A 174 15.18 2.78 6.02
CA VAL A 174 15.52 2.74 7.44
C VAL A 174 14.67 3.74 8.23
N GLY A 175 14.40 4.92 7.66
CA GLY A 175 13.49 5.91 8.22
C GLY A 175 12.03 5.43 8.27
N GLU A 176 11.55 4.75 7.22
CA GLU A 176 10.21 4.15 7.23
C GLU A 176 10.08 3.08 8.32
N ARG A 177 11.09 2.22 8.47
CA ARG A 177 11.13 1.23 9.56
C ARG A 177 11.14 1.90 10.93
N ALA A 178 11.95 2.95 11.11
CA ALA A 178 11.98 3.74 12.34
C ALA A 178 10.61 4.36 12.68
N ALA A 179 9.83 4.75 11.68
CA ALA A 179 8.46 5.24 11.88
C ALA A 179 7.53 4.13 12.41
N THR A 180 7.57 2.96 11.79
CA THR A 180 6.81 1.78 12.24
C THR A 180 7.20 1.38 13.67
N ASP A 181 8.50 1.33 13.96
CA ASP A 181 9.01 1.00 15.29
C ASP A 181 8.54 2.02 16.34
N MET A 182 8.59 3.32 16.04
CA MET A 182 8.08 4.35 16.95
C MET A 182 6.58 4.23 17.19
N VAL A 183 5.79 3.98 16.14
CA VAL A 183 4.34 3.76 16.26
C VAL A 183 4.05 2.58 17.18
N LEU A 184 4.74 1.45 16.97
CA LEU A 184 4.56 0.26 17.80
C LEU A 184 5.02 0.51 19.24
N ALA A 185 6.15 1.17 19.47
CA ALA A 185 6.63 1.51 20.80
C ALA A 185 5.65 2.42 21.55
N LEU A 186 5.08 3.43 20.88
CA LEU A 186 4.05 4.30 21.44
C LEU A 186 2.78 3.54 21.81
N GLN A 187 2.34 2.60 20.97
CA GLN A 187 1.18 1.75 21.26
C GLN A 187 1.45 0.81 22.44
N ILE A 188 2.61 0.15 22.46
CA ILE A 188 3.04 -0.67 23.60
C ILE A 188 3.04 0.17 24.88
N ALA A 189 3.65 1.36 24.85
CA ALA A 189 3.68 2.24 26.00
C ALA A 189 2.27 2.57 26.51
N ARG A 190 1.31 2.88 25.63
CA ARG A 190 -0.08 3.24 25.97
C ARG A 190 -0.85 2.08 26.58
N GLU A 191 -0.76 0.91 25.98
CA GLU A 191 -1.53 -0.29 26.39
C GLU A 191 -0.87 -1.04 27.57
N MET A 192 0.42 -0.81 27.83
CA MET A 192 1.14 -1.48 28.92
C MET A 192 0.60 -1.06 30.29
N THR A 193 0.02 -2.03 31.00
CA THR A 193 -0.50 -1.85 32.36
C THR A 193 0.57 -2.04 33.44
N ASP A 194 1.63 -2.82 33.16
CA ASP A 194 2.76 -2.99 34.07
C ASP A 194 3.60 -1.71 34.11
N ARG A 195 3.62 -1.04 35.28
CA ARG A 195 4.30 0.25 35.45
C ARG A 195 5.81 0.18 35.26
N ALA A 196 6.45 -0.91 35.67
CA ALA A 196 7.90 -1.06 35.58
C ALA A 196 8.33 -1.25 34.12
N ARG A 197 7.65 -2.13 33.39
CA ARG A 197 7.86 -2.36 31.96
C ARG A 197 7.52 -1.11 31.16
N ARG A 198 6.40 -0.45 31.45
CA ARG A 198 6.02 0.83 30.82
C ARG A 198 7.11 1.89 31.01
N THR A 199 7.67 2.02 32.21
CA THR A 199 8.78 2.95 32.47
C THR A 199 10.01 2.63 31.62
N HIS A 200 10.32 1.34 31.40
CA HIS A 200 11.42 0.94 30.52
C HIS A 200 11.17 1.33 29.07
N VAL A 201 9.96 1.09 28.56
CA VAL A 201 9.56 1.48 27.20
C VAL A 201 9.61 3.00 27.03
N LEU A 202 9.09 3.77 27.99
CA LEU A 202 9.14 5.23 27.94
C LEU A 202 10.57 5.78 27.92
N ARG A 203 11.51 5.14 28.65
CA ARG A 203 12.93 5.52 28.60
C ARG A 203 13.56 5.27 27.24
N ALA A 204 13.24 4.13 26.61
CA ALA A 204 13.73 3.82 25.27
C ALA A 204 13.18 4.81 24.23
N ILE A 205 11.88 5.14 24.31
CA ILE A 205 11.25 6.16 23.47
C ILE A 205 11.91 7.53 23.65
N ASP A 206 12.14 7.96 24.90
CA ASP A 206 12.76 9.26 25.19
C ASP A 206 14.20 9.33 24.66
N ALA A 207 14.99 8.27 24.85
CA ALA A 207 16.34 8.15 24.28
C ALA A 207 16.33 8.17 22.75
N ALA A 208 15.35 7.51 22.12
CA ALA A 208 15.18 7.54 20.67
C ALA A 208 14.82 8.95 20.17
N CYS A 209 14.03 9.71 20.93
CA CYS A 209 13.76 11.11 20.64
C CYS A 209 15.02 11.98 20.76
N ASP A 210 15.87 11.74 21.76
CA ASP A 210 17.16 12.44 21.89
C ASP A 210 18.05 12.25 20.66
N VAL A 211 18.11 11.04 20.10
CA VAL A 211 18.84 10.76 18.86
C VAL A 211 18.29 11.55 17.68
N VAL A 212 16.96 11.67 17.57
CA VAL A 212 16.33 12.40 16.46
C VAL A 212 16.50 13.91 16.60
N ASP A 213 16.47 14.42 17.82
CA ASP A 213 16.60 15.84 18.13
C ASP A 213 18.06 16.33 18.04
N ASP A 214 19.05 15.44 18.14
CA ASP A 214 20.45 15.76 17.95
C ASP A 214 20.80 15.92 16.46
N LEU A 215 20.68 17.17 15.99
CA LEU A 215 21.00 17.56 14.61
C LEU A 215 22.50 17.48 14.27
N SER A 216 23.38 17.21 15.24
CA SER A 216 24.81 16.98 14.97
C SER A 216 25.08 15.57 14.43
N ILE A 217 24.15 14.63 14.62
CA ILE A 217 24.26 13.26 14.12
C ILE A 217 23.97 13.24 12.61
N PRO A 218 24.87 12.69 11.78
CA PRO A 218 24.62 12.49 10.35
C PRO A 218 23.39 11.61 10.07
N ASP A 219 22.65 11.90 8.99
CA ASP A 219 21.40 11.21 8.64
C ASP A 219 21.58 9.69 8.46
N ASP A 220 22.71 9.27 7.89
CA ASP A 220 23.07 7.86 7.68
C ASP A 220 23.32 7.11 9.00
N GLN A 221 23.74 7.81 10.06
CA GLN A 221 24.00 7.23 11.38
C GLN A 221 22.80 7.33 12.31
N ARG A 222 21.98 8.37 12.17
CA ARG A 222 20.85 8.69 13.06
C ARG A 222 19.89 7.51 13.19
N TRP A 223 19.52 6.89 12.08
CA TRP A 223 18.52 5.82 12.09
C TRP A 223 19.03 4.53 12.75
N HIS A 224 20.32 4.23 12.60
CA HIS A 224 20.93 3.11 13.31
C HIS A 224 21.00 3.33 14.83
N LEU A 225 21.34 4.56 15.25
CA LEU A 225 21.33 4.92 16.68
C LEU A 225 19.91 4.94 17.25
N PHE A 226 18.94 5.37 16.46
CA PHE A 226 17.52 5.34 16.81
C PHE A 226 17.03 3.91 17.05
N GLU A 227 17.31 3.00 16.10
CA GLU A 227 17.00 1.58 16.25
C GLU A 227 17.61 1.01 17.52
N LYS A 228 18.89 1.30 17.79
CA LYS A 228 19.58 0.87 19.00
C LYS A 228 18.94 1.43 20.28
N ALA A 229 18.42 2.65 20.25
CA ALA A 229 17.74 3.26 21.39
C ALA A 229 16.38 2.59 21.67
N LEU A 230 15.66 2.15 20.63
CA LEU A 230 14.39 1.43 20.77
C LEU A 230 14.53 -0.08 20.98
N ALA A 231 15.68 -0.69 20.66
CA ALA A 231 15.95 -2.12 20.84
C ALA A 231 15.45 -2.72 22.16
N PRO A 232 15.60 -2.06 23.34
CA PRO A 232 15.09 -2.61 24.61
C PRO A 232 13.57 -2.80 24.69
N VAL A 233 12.80 -2.16 23.80
CA VAL A 233 11.35 -2.37 23.67
C VAL A 233 11.02 -3.70 23.01
N PHE A 234 11.83 -4.13 22.03
CA PHE A 234 11.53 -5.26 21.15
C PHE A 234 12.32 -6.52 21.50
N ASP A 235 13.53 -6.38 22.03
CA ASP A 235 14.44 -7.49 22.31
C ASP A 235 14.18 -8.16 23.66
N SER A 236 13.01 -7.91 24.28
CA SER A 236 12.66 -8.53 25.55
C SER A 236 12.33 -10.01 25.37
N GLU A 237 12.99 -10.88 26.13
CA GLU A 237 12.64 -12.30 26.12
C GLU A 237 11.24 -12.53 26.72
N PRO A 238 10.40 -13.36 26.08
CA PRO A 238 9.12 -13.74 26.66
C PRO A 238 9.35 -14.54 27.95
N SER A 239 8.47 -14.33 28.94
CA SER A 239 8.44 -15.18 30.14
C SER A 239 8.26 -16.66 29.74
N PRO A 240 8.83 -17.64 30.47
CA PRO A 240 8.59 -19.06 30.20
C PRO A 240 7.09 -19.45 30.14
N ASP A 241 6.25 -18.73 30.88
CA ASP A 241 4.80 -18.95 30.93
C ASP A 241 4.01 -18.07 29.93
N ALA A 242 4.68 -17.35 29.04
CA ALA A 242 4.01 -16.47 28.08
C ALA A 242 3.12 -17.29 27.13
N PRO A 243 1.86 -16.86 26.89
CA PRO A 243 0.99 -17.54 25.94
C PRO A 243 1.56 -17.41 24.52
N ARG A 244 1.39 -18.45 23.71
CA ARG A 244 1.75 -18.42 22.30
C ARG A 244 0.62 -17.80 21.48
N LEU A 245 0.90 -16.65 20.85
CA LEU A 245 0.01 -16.02 19.89
C LEU A 245 0.32 -16.54 18.48
N HIS A 246 -0.71 -16.91 17.73
CA HIS A 246 -0.60 -17.23 16.31
C HIS A 246 -1.31 -16.14 15.51
N ALA A 247 -0.61 -15.52 14.57
CA ALA A 247 -1.19 -14.56 13.62
C ALA A 247 -1.25 -15.19 12.23
N VAL A 248 -2.42 -15.11 11.60
CA VAL A 248 -2.65 -15.56 10.21
C VAL A 248 -3.29 -14.40 9.46
N ALA A 249 -2.66 -13.99 8.36
CA ALA A 249 -3.21 -12.93 7.53
C ALA A 249 -4.49 -13.44 6.83
N ASN A 250 -5.48 -12.56 6.70
CA ASN A 250 -6.72 -12.87 5.98
C ASN A 250 -7.21 -11.62 5.26
N ALA A 251 -8.01 -11.82 4.22
CA ALA A 251 -8.73 -10.74 3.57
C ALA A 251 -10.15 -11.21 3.26
N HIS A 252 -11.11 -10.72 4.04
CA HIS A 252 -12.53 -10.95 3.78
C HIS A 252 -13.00 -10.08 2.62
N ILE A 253 -13.53 -10.70 1.57
CA ILE A 253 -14.09 -10.00 0.41
C ILE A 253 -15.52 -10.52 0.19
N ASP A 254 -16.50 -9.64 0.36
CA ASP A 254 -17.87 -9.98 0.02
C ASP A 254 -18.01 -10.21 -1.49
N THR A 255 -18.62 -11.35 -1.84
CA THR A 255 -18.70 -11.76 -3.24
C THR A 255 -19.65 -10.88 -4.03
N ALA A 256 -20.74 -10.45 -3.40
CA ALA A 256 -21.60 -9.37 -3.85
C ALA A 256 -22.17 -8.67 -2.62
N TRP A 257 -21.88 -7.37 -2.50
CA TRP A 257 -22.42 -6.54 -1.43
C TRP A 257 -22.82 -5.19 -2.01
N LEU A 258 -21.87 -4.25 -2.06
CA LEU A 258 -22.11 -2.90 -2.57
C LEU A 258 -21.48 -2.66 -3.95
N TRP A 259 -21.11 -3.75 -4.64
CA TRP A 259 -20.49 -3.74 -5.96
C TRP A 259 -20.90 -5.00 -6.75
N PRO A 260 -20.85 -4.95 -8.09
CA PRO A 260 -21.18 -6.09 -8.94
C PRO A 260 -20.08 -7.16 -8.91
N PHE A 261 -20.39 -8.39 -9.34
CA PHE A 261 -19.43 -9.50 -9.38
C PHE A 261 -18.15 -9.18 -10.18
N ARG A 262 -18.27 -8.40 -11.26
CA ARG A 262 -17.11 -7.96 -12.05
C ARG A 262 -16.08 -7.20 -11.21
N GLU A 263 -16.55 -6.40 -10.24
CA GLU A 263 -15.64 -5.69 -9.35
C GLU A 263 -15.06 -6.62 -8.30
N THR A 264 -15.82 -7.61 -7.82
CA THR A 264 -15.27 -8.64 -6.92
C THR A 264 -14.12 -9.40 -7.56
N ILE A 265 -14.24 -9.82 -8.81
CA ILE A 265 -13.15 -10.51 -9.54
C ILE A 265 -11.87 -9.67 -9.51
N ARG A 266 -12.00 -8.38 -9.82
CA ARG A 266 -10.86 -7.46 -9.85
C ARG A 266 -10.34 -7.16 -8.44
N LYS A 267 -11.22 -7.02 -7.43
CA LYS A 267 -10.86 -6.83 -6.01
C LYS A 267 -10.02 -8.00 -5.50
N VAL A 268 -10.46 -9.22 -5.81
CA VAL A 268 -9.71 -10.46 -5.50
C VAL A 268 -8.32 -10.42 -6.14
N ALA A 269 -8.21 -10.08 -7.43
CA ALA A 269 -6.92 -9.97 -8.11
C ALA A 269 -5.99 -8.96 -7.43
N ARG A 270 -6.49 -7.76 -7.10
CA ARG A 270 -5.73 -6.75 -6.37
C ARG A 270 -5.25 -7.25 -5.01
N THR A 271 -6.16 -7.78 -4.20
CA THR A 271 -5.84 -8.30 -2.88
C THR A 271 -4.80 -9.43 -2.95
N PHE A 272 -5.00 -10.40 -3.84
CA PHE A 272 -4.08 -11.55 -3.94
C PHE A 272 -2.72 -11.15 -4.52
N SER A 273 -2.66 -10.14 -5.41
CA SER A 273 -1.38 -9.59 -5.86
C SER A 273 -0.54 -9.03 -4.71
N ASN A 274 -1.16 -8.24 -3.81
CA ASN A 274 -0.47 -7.72 -2.62
C ASN A 274 -0.04 -8.85 -1.67
N VAL A 275 -0.91 -9.84 -1.45
CA VAL A 275 -0.55 -10.99 -0.58
C VAL A 275 0.65 -11.73 -1.13
N LEU A 276 0.69 -11.97 -2.45
CA LEU A 276 1.83 -12.65 -3.08
C LEU A 276 3.13 -11.85 -2.97
N ALA A 277 3.07 -10.52 -3.14
CA ALA A 277 4.23 -9.66 -2.98
C ALA A 277 4.70 -9.58 -1.52
N LEU A 278 3.78 -9.43 -0.56
CA LEU A 278 4.11 -9.50 0.87
C LEU A 278 4.75 -10.86 1.23
N MET A 279 4.29 -11.96 0.65
CA MET A 279 4.91 -13.27 0.84
C MET A 279 6.31 -13.40 0.22
N GLU A 280 6.71 -12.54 -0.71
CA GLU A 280 8.08 -12.49 -1.21
C GLU A 280 9.00 -11.76 -0.22
N GLU A 281 8.49 -10.73 0.45
CA GLU A 281 9.22 -9.95 1.44
C GLU A 281 9.25 -10.63 2.83
N GLU A 282 8.18 -11.36 3.18
CA GLU A 282 7.96 -11.96 4.50
C GLU A 282 7.84 -13.50 4.41
N PRO A 283 8.95 -14.25 4.48
CA PRO A 283 8.98 -15.71 4.29
C PRO A 283 8.11 -16.49 5.29
N GLU A 284 7.89 -15.96 6.49
CA GLU A 284 7.12 -16.62 7.54
C GLU A 284 5.61 -16.34 7.46
N MET A 285 5.20 -15.38 6.62
CA MET A 285 3.79 -15.00 6.45
C MET A 285 2.97 -16.19 5.97
N ARG A 286 1.81 -16.37 6.63
CA ARG A 286 0.75 -17.30 6.22
C ARG A 286 -0.52 -16.52 5.95
N PHE A 287 -1.21 -16.87 4.87
CA PHE A 287 -2.48 -16.26 4.49
C PHE A 287 -3.59 -17.32 4.47
N ALA A 288 -4.80 -16.90 4.78
CA ALA A 288 -6.00 -17.72 4.66
C ALA A 288 -7.09 -16.96 3.91
N SER A 289 -7.67 -17.61 2.90
CA SER A 289 -8.85 -17.12 2.16
C SER A 289 -9.95 -18.17 2.18
N SER A 290 -11.21 -17.78 2.42
CA SER A 290 -12.28 -18.76 2.65
C SER A 290 -13.02 -19.20 1.37
N GLN A 291 -13.10 -18.35 0.34
CA GLN A 291 -13.97 -18.56 -0.81
C GLN A 291 -13.24 -19.25 -1.97
N VAL A 292 -13.62 -20.51 -2.26
CA VAL A 292 -13.08 -21.26 -3.41
C VAL A 292 -13.45 -20.61 -4.75
N GLN A 293 -14.59 -19.94 -4.84
CA GLN A 293 -15.00 -19.20 -6.06
C GLN A 293 -14.00 -18.10 -6.44
N HIS A 294 -13.37 -17.46 -5.45
CA HIS A 294 -12.36 -16.43 -5.71
C HIS A 294 -11.12 -17.02 -6.37
N LEU A 295 -10.68 -18.21 -5.92
CA LEU A 295 -9.61 -18.96 -6.56
C LEU A 295 -9.97 -19.41 -7.98
N ALA A 296 -11.20 -19.86 -8.20
CA ALA A 296 -11.69 -20.23 -9.53
C ALA A 296 -11.63 -19.05 -10.51
N TRP A 297 -12.02 -17.84 -10.07
CA TRP A 297 -11.87 -16.63 -10.89
C TRP A 297 -10.42 -16.25 -11.16
N MET A 298 -9.51 -16.47 -10.22
CA MET A 298 -8.08 -16.26 -10.51
C MET A 298 -7.57 -17.25 -11.56
N ALA A 299 -8.00 -18.51 -11.51
CA ALA A 299 -7.63 -19.49 -12.55
C ALA A 299 -8.14 -19.09 -13.93
N GLU A 300 -9.33 -18.49 -14.02
CA GLU A 300 -9.96 -18.06 -15.27
C GLU A 300 -9.39 -16.74 -15.80
N PHE A 301 -9.34 -15.70 -14.96
CA PHE A 301 -9.03 -14.33 -15.40
C PHE A 301 -7.59 -13.89 -15.12
N GLN A 302 -6.87 -14.57 -14.22
CA GLN A 302 -5.50 -14.23 -13.80
C GLN A 302 -4.61 -15.50 -13.70
N PRO A 303 -4.49 -16.30 -14.77
CA PRO A 303 -3.87 -17.64 -14.70
C PRO A 303 -2.42 -17.64 -14.20
N GLN A 304 -1.65 -16.60 -14.52
CA GLN A 304 -0.27 -16.45 -14.01
C GLN A 304 -0.23 -16.24 -12.50
N MET A 305 -1.15 -15.42 -11.96
CA MET A 305 -1.30 -15.23 -10.52
C MET A 305 -1.75 -16.52 -9.85
N PHE A 306 -2.67 -17.26 -10.46
CA PHE A 306 -3.13 -18.54 -9.95
C PHE A 306 -2.01 -19.58 -9.82
N GLU A 307 -1.07 -19.62 -10.76
CA GLU A 307 0.11 -20.49 -10.64
C GLU A 307 1.03 -20.07 -9.48
N ARG A 308 1.21 -18.77 -9.25
CA ARG A 308 1.93 -18.27 -8.05
C ARG A 308 1.20 -18.68 -6.76
N ILE A 309 -0.13 -18.59 -6.73
CA ILE A 309 -0.93 -19.05 -5.58
C ILE A 309 -0.72 -20.54 -5.33
N LYS A 310 -0.76 -21.38 -6.37
CA LYS A 310 -0.52 -22.83 -6.24
C LYS A 310 0.86 -23.15 -5.66
N GLN A 311 1.89 -22.37 -6.01
CA GLN A 311 3.22 -22.50 -5.40
C GLN A 311 3.16 -22.22 -3.89
N ARG A 312 2.50 -21.12 -3.48
CA ARG A 312 2.34 -20.78 -2.05
C ARG A 312 1.51 -21.81 -1.27
N VAL A 313 0.51 -22.42 -1.91
CA VAL A 313 -0.25 -23.55 -1.34
C VAL A 313 0.65 -24.77 -1.13
N ALA A 314 1.48 -25.12 -2.12
CA ALA A 314 2.44 -26.23 -2.00
C ALA A 314 3.49 -25.99 -0.90
N GLU A 315 3.85 -24.73 -0.66
CA GLU A 315 4.72 -24.29 0.46
C GLU A 315 4.01 -24.33 1.84
N GLY A 316 2.70 -24.53 1.89
CA GLY A 316 1.91 -24.47 3.14
C GLY A 316 1.76 -23.06 3.71
N ARG A 317 1.85 -22.04 2.84
CA ARG A 317 1.78 -20.61 3.20
C ARG A 317 0.45 -19.95 2.81
N TRP A 318 -0.39 -20.65 2.07
CA TRP A 318 -1.72 -20.25 1.63
C TRP A 318 -2.74 -21.33 1.97
#